data_AF-A0A2D4NAZ1-F1
#
_entry.id   AF-A0A2D4NAZ1-F1
#
_cell.length_a   1.000
_cell.length_b   1.000
_cell.length_c   1.000
_cell.angle_alpha   90.00
_cell.angle_beta   90.00
_cell.angle_gamma   90.00
#
_symmetry.space_group_name_H-M   'P 1'
#
loop_
_entity.id
_entity.type
_entity.pdbx_description
1 polymer ?
#
loop_
_entity_poly.entity_id
_entity_poly.type
_entity_poly.pdbx_seq_one_letter_code
_entity_poly.pdbx_strand_id
1 'polypeptide(L)'
;VIDMIYKQAFNASNIAHLVHMISETYTEVSSKYLMDKVGSLSRLISMDPSNPQFRMERMKLADGCDEARQAIEDLVIKQKKEFENSIHARVAKINSELKAVLPEVPEAERKAIEHNVQKGMREITQDEADQFM
;
A
#
# COMPACT_ATOMS: atom_id res chain seq x y z
N VAL A 1 -32.98 4.68 5.37
CA VAL A 1 -32.45 3.79 6.45
C VAL A 1 -31.34 2.88 5.93
N ILE A 2 -31.55 2.13 4.84
CA ILE A 2 -30.52 1.24 4.23
C ILE A 2 -29.21 1.98 3.90
N ASP A 3 -29.31 3.19 3.32
CA ASP A 3 -28.14 4.03 2.96
C ASP A 3 -27.31 4.50 4.18
N MET A 4 -27.96 4.75 5.32
CA MET A 4 -27.28 5.22 6.54
C MET A 4 -26.49 4.09 7.21
N ILE A 5 -27.09 2.90 7.30
CA ILE A 5 -26.44 1.70 7.83
C ILE A 5 -25.27 1.31 6.94
N TYR A 6 -25.44 1.36 5.61
CA TYR A 6 -24.37 1.09 4.66
C TYR A 6 -23.19 2.05 4.83
N LYS A 7 -23.44 3.36 4.90
CA LYS A 7 -22.40 4.37 5.14
C LYS A 7 -21.67 4.18 6.47
N GLN A 8 -22.40 3.89 7.54
CA GLN A 8 -21.79 3.63 8.84
C GLN A 8 -20.92 2.36 8.82
N ALA A 9 -21.42 1.26 8.24
CA ALA A 9 -20.67 0.02 8.12
C ALA A 9 -19.42 0.19 7.25
N PHE A 10 -19.53 0.92 6.14
CA PHE A 10 -18.41 1.25 5.26
C PHE A 10 -17.34 2.07 5.98
N ASN A 11 -17.74 3.15 6.67
CA ASN A 11 -16.81 3.99 7.42
C ASN A 11 -16.16 3.24 8.59
N ALA A 12 -16.94 2.46 9.34
CA ALA A 12 -16.43 1.64 10.43
C ALA A 12 -15.40 0.61 9.92
N SER A 13 -15.67 -0.03 8.79
CA SER A 13 -14.74 -0.99 8.17
C SER A 13 -13.44 -0.31 7.73
N ASN A 14 -13.52 0.88 7.13
CA ASN A 14 -12.35 1.64 6.72
C ASN A 14 -11.48 2.06 7.91
N ILE A 15 -12.10 2.57 8.98
CA ILE A 15 -11.40 2.97 10.21
C ILE A 15 -10.78 1.75 10.88
N ALA A 16 -11.51 0.64 11.01
CA ALA A 16 -11.00 -0.59 11.59
C ALA A 16 -9.78 -1.12 10.82
N HIS A 17 -9.83 -1.12 9.48
CA HIS A 17 -8.69 -1.51 8.66
C HIS A 17 -7.49 -0.59 8.84
N LEU A 18 -7.69 0.73 8.90
CA LEU A 18 -6.61 1.68 9.13
C LEU A 18 -5.93 1.45 10.49
N VAL A 19 -6.73 1.31 11.55
CA VAL A 19 -6.22 1.06 12.91
C VAL A 19 -5.48 -0.27 12.97
N HIS A 20 -6.02 -1.30 12.31
CA HIS A 20 -5.37 -2.60 12.22
C HIS A 20 -4.01 -2.50 11.53
N MET A 21 -3.92 -1.89 10.34
CA MET A 21 -2.66 -1.73 9.60
C MET A 21 -1.59 -0.99 10.42
N ILE A 22 -1.97 0.10 11.10
CA ILE A 22 -1.04 0.87 11.93
C ILE A 22 -0.57 0.04 13.12
N SER A 23 -1.51 -0.61 13.82
CA SER A 23 -1.20 -1.39 15.02
C SER A 23 -0.34 -2.61 14.68
N GLU A 24 -0.68 -3.32 13.61
CA GLU A 24 0.08 -4.47 13.12
C GLU A 24 1.52 -4.05 12.77
N THR A 25 1.67 -3.02 11.93
CA THR A 25 2.99 -2.49 11.56
C THR A 25 3.79 -2.05 12.78
N TYR A 26 3.15 -1.34 13.72
CA TYR A 26 3.82 -0.93 14.96
C TYR A 26 4.29 -2.13 15.78
N THR A 27 3.43 -3.12 15.99
CA THR A 27 3.78 -4.31 16.78
C THR A 27 4.90 -5.12 16.13
N GLU A 28 4.87 -5.27 14.81
CA GLU A 28 5.94 -5.94 14.05
C GLU A 28 7.25 -5.17 14.16
N VAL A 29 7.23 -3.86 13.91
CA VAL A 29 8.43 -3.03 13.96
C VAL A 29 9.03 -2.98 15.36
N SER A 30 8.18 -2.77 16.36
CA SER A 30 8.58 -2.73 17.76
C SER A 30 9.22 -4.04 18.19
N SER A 31 8.53 -5.16 17.99
CA SER A 31 8.98 -6.47 18.47
C SER A 31 10.21 -6.99 17.72
N LYS A 32 10.29 -6.81 16.39
CA LYS A 32 11.35 -7.41 15.58
C LYS A 32 12.60 -6.55 15.42
N TYR A 33 12.46 -5.21 15.42
CA TYR A 33 13.56 -4.33 15.04
C TYR A 33 13.99 -3.37 16.16
N LEU A 34 13.08 -2.98 17.06
CA LEU A 34 13.39 -1.94 18.06
C LEU A 34 13.71 -2.49 19.45
N MET A 35 12.95 -3.48 19.95
CA MET A 35 13.07 -3.93 21.35
C MET A 35 14.47 -4.43 21.72
N ASP A 36 15.12 -5.19 20.83
CA ASP A 36 16.48 -5.66 21.06
C ASP A 36 17.51 -4.51 21.13
N LYS A 37 17.30 -3.45 20.35
CA LYS A 37 18.17 -2.26 20.34
C LYS A 37 17.95 -1.41 21.59
N VAL A 38 16.71 -1.27 22.04
CA VAL A 38 16.38 -0.61 23.31
C VAL A 38 17.03 -1.36 24.47
N GLY A 39 16.94 -2.69 24.52
CA GLY A 39 17.61 -3.49 25.54
C GLY A 39 19.14 -3.35 25.49
N SER A 40 19.71 -3.36 24.28
CA SER A 40 21.16 -3.16 24.08
C SER A 40 21.62 -1.77 24.52
N LEU A 41 20.83 -0.72 24.28
CA LEU A 41 21.09 0.63 24.74
C LEU A 41 21.06 0.73 26.27
N SER A 42 20.05 0.14 26.93
CA SER A 42 19.98 0.10 28.40
C SER A 42 21.22 -0.58 29.01
N ARG A 43 21.68 -1.67 28.39
CA ARG A 43 22.92 -2.34 28.78
C ARG A 43 24.13 -1.41 28.63
N LEU A 44 24.26 -0.75 27.48
CA LEU A 44 25.38 0.15 27.19
C LEU A 44 25.46 1.33 28.17
N ILE A 45 24.32 1.94 28.52
CA ILE A 45 24.26 3.07 29.47
C ILE A 45 24.71 2.65 30.88
N SER A 46 24.55 1.37 31.22
CA SER A 46 24.91 0.82 32.53
C SER A 46 26.39 0.37 32.59
N MET A 47 27.13 0.41 31.48
CA MET A 47 28.54 0.04 31.42
C MET A 47 29.45 1.22 31.83
N ASP A 48 30.56 0.90 32.49
CA ASP A 48 31.65 1.86 32.72
C ASP A 48 32.31 2.24 31.39
N PRO A 49 32.41 3.55 31.05
CA PRO A 49 33.10 4.01 29.85
C PRO A 49 34.58 3.59 29.76
N SER A 50 35.21 3.29 30.90
CA SER A 50 36.60 2.82 30.99
C SER A 50 36.74 1.35 30.60
N ASN A 51 35.64 0.61 30.53
CA ASN A 51 35.65 -0.79 30.12
C ASN A 51 35.98 -0.90 28.62
N PRO A 52 36.99 -1.67 28.21
CA PRO A 52 37.34 -1.84 26.79
C PRO A 52 36.19 -2.39 25.93
N GLN A 53 35.24 -3.12 26.53
CA GLN A 53 34.05 -3.64 25.85
C GLN A 53 33.03 -2.55 25.51
N PHE A 54 33.06 -1.39 26.19
CA PHE A 54 32.13 -0.29 25.97
C PHE A 54 32.12 0.15 24.49
N ARG A 55 33.32 0.31 23.90
CA ARG A 55 33.44 0.75 22.51
C ARG A 55 32.91 -0.29 21.52
N MET A 56 33.13 -1.57 21.81
CA MET A 56 32.63 -2.68 20.99
C MET A 56 31.10 -2.74 21.01
N GLU A 57 30.50 -2.68 22.20
CA GLU A 57 29.04 -2.67 22.36
C GLU A 57 28.38 -1.43 21.75
N ARG A 58 29.04 -0.27 21.83
CA ARG A 58 28.57 0.95 21.16
C ARG A 58 28.56 0.81 19.64
N MET A 59 29.60 0.23 19.03
CA MET A 59 29.63 -0.01 17.58
C MET A 59 28.55 -1.01 17.18
N LYS A 60 28.44 -2.13 17.89
CA LYS A 60 27.41 -3.14 17.64
C LYS A 60 25.99 -2.57 17.70
N LEU A 61 25.72 -1.67 18.66
CA LEU A 61 24.44 -0.98 18.74
C LEU A 61 24.20 -0.08 17.53
N ALA A 62 25.22 0.68 17.10
CA ALA A 62 25.12 1.56 15.93
C ALA A 62 24.83 0.77 14.65
N ASP A 63 25.63 -0.26 14.37
CA ASP A 63 25.44 -1.15 13.21
C ASP A 63 24.04 -1.79 13.26
N GLY A 64 23.64 -2.24 14.45
CA GLY A 64 22.31 -2.80 14.66
C GLY A 64 21.17 -1.81 14.40
N CYS A 65 21.35 -0.53 14.72
CA CYS A 65 20.36 0.51 14.40
C CYS A 65 20.26 0.76 12.89
N ASP A 66 21.39 0.72 12.18
CA ASP A 66 21.41 0.88 10.71
C ASP A 66 20.74 -0.31 10.01
N GLU A 67 21.02 -1.53 10.46
CA GLU A 67 20.34 -2.75 9.99
C GLU A 67 18.83 -2.69 10.25
N ALA A 68 18.43 -2.29 11.46
CA ALA A 68 17.02 -2.15 11.82
C ALA A 68 16.32 -1.10 10.95
N ARG A 69 16.96 0.04 10.69
CA ARG A 69 16.44 1.08 9.80
C ARG A 69 16.20 0.53 8.40
N GLN A 70 17.18 -0.17 7.82
CA GLN A 70 17.04 -0.74 6.48
C GLN A 70 15.93 -1.79 6.42
N ALA A 71 15.86 -2.68 7.41
CA ALA A 71 14.83 -3.72 7.45
C ALA A 71 13.41 -3.14 7.59
N ILE A 72 13.25 -2.04 8.35
CA ILE A 72 11.97 -1.32 8.44
C ILE A 72 11.60 -0.68 7.11
N GLU A 73 12.57 -0.07 6.41
CA GLU A 73 12.35 0.50 5.07
C GLU A 73 11.89 -0.55 4.07
N ASP A 74 12.60 -1.69 4.03
CA ASP A 74 12.26 -2.82 3.15
C ASP A 74 10.86 -3.39 3.47
N LEU A 75 10.50 -3.48 4.76
CA LEU A 75 9.18 -3.90 5.20
C LEU A 75 8.08 -2.96 4.68
N VAL A 76 8.28 -1.65 4.79
CA VAL A 76 7.29 -0.66 4.32
C VAL A 76 7.13 -0.73 2.79
N ILE A 77 8.23 -0.86 2.05
CA ILE A 77 8.20 -1.02 0.60
C ILE A 77 7.43 -2.29 0.22
N LYS A 78 7.70 -3.40 0.91
CA LYS A 78 7.00 -4.67 0.71
C LYS A 78 5.51 -4.54 0.98
N GLN A 79 5.12 -3.99 2.13
CA GLN A 79 3.70 -3.81 2.49
C GLN A 79 2.97 -2.93 1.48
N LYS A 80 3.60 -1.85 1.00
CA LYS A 80 3.03 -1.00 -0.05
C LYS A 80 2.73 -1.80 -1.32
N LYS A 81 3.68 -2.62 -1.77
CA LYS A 81 3.50 -3.47 -2.96
C LYS A 81 2.40 -4.52 -2.76
N GLU A 82 2.35 -5.13 -1.59
CA GLU A 82 1.30 -6.11 -1.25
C GLU A 82 -0.08 -5.46 -1.23
N PHE A 83 -0.20 -4.25 -0.69
CA PHE A 83 -1.42 -3.47 -0.73
C PHE A 83 -1.86 -3.17 -2.17
N GLU A 84 -0.95 -2.65 -3.01
CA GLU A 84 -1.24 -2.37 -4.42
C GLU A 84 -1.70 -3.63 -5.17
N ASN A 85 -1.04 -4.76 -4.96
CA ASN A 85 -1.42 -6.04 -5.55
C ASN A 85 -2.80 -6.49 -5.07
N SER A 86 -3.12 -6.32 -3.78
CA SER A 86 -4.42 -6.63 -3.21
C SER A 86 -5.54 -5.81 -3.85
N ILE A 87 -5.31 -4.51 -4.07
CA ILE A 87 -6.27 -3.65 -4.79
C ILE A 87 -6.49 -4.14 -6.22
N HIS A 88 -5.42 -4.42 -6.97
CA HIS A 88 -5.54 -4.96 -8.33
C HIS A 88 -6.31 -6.27 -8.37
N ALA A 89 -6.03 -7.19 -7.43
CA ALA A 89 -6.73 -8.47 -7.33
C ALA A 89 -8.24 -8.27 -7.02
N ARG A 90 -8.59 -7.34 -6.13
CA ARG A 90 -9.98 -7.00 -5.82
C ARG A 90 -10.71 -6.43 -7.03
N VAL A 91 -10.09 -5.49 -7.76
CA VAL A 91 -10.68 -4.91 -8.98
C VAL A 91 -10.87 -5.97 -10.05
N ALA A 92 -9.87 -6.84 -10.26
CA ALA A 92 -9.97 -7.95 -11.21
C ALA A 92 -11.12 -8.90 -10.86
N LYS A 93 -11.26 -9.25 -9.58
CA LYS A 93 -12.34 -10.09 -9.08
C LYS A 93 -13.71 -9.45 -9.34
N ILE A 94 -13.90 -8.18 -8.95
CA ILE A 94 -15.14 -7.43 -9.21
C ILE A 94 -15.47 -7.42 -10.70
N ASN A 95 -14.49 -7.10 -11.55
CA ASN A 95 -14.69 -7.10 -13.01
C ASN A 95 -15.08 -8.49 -13.54
N SER A 96 -14.47 -9.56 -13.04
CA SER A 96 -14.79 -10.92 -13.47
C SER A 96 -16.20 -11.35 -13.06
N GLU A 97 -16.60 -11.07 -11.82
CA GLU A 97 -17.93 -11.40 -11.30
C GLU A 97 -19.01 -10.57 -11.98
N LEU A 98 -18.75 -9.27 -12.21
CA LEU A 98 -19.67 -8.39 -12.92
C LEU A 98 -19.86 -8.83 -14.37
N LYS A 99 -18.78 -9.14 -15.10
CA LYS A 99 -18.87 -9.64 -16.48
C LYS A 99 -19.64 -10.95 -16.58
N ALA A 100 -19.56 -11.83 -15.58
CA ALA A 100 -20.26 -13.11 -15.58
C ALA A 100 -21.78 -12.97 -15.45
N VAL A 101 -22.28 -11.87 -14.87
CA VAL A 101 -23.71 -11.62 -14.66
C VAL A 101 -24.30 -10.59 -15.63
N LEU A 102 -23.46 -9.82 -16.32
CA LEU A 102 -23.91 -8.87 -17.33
C LEU A 102 -24.38 -9.62 -18.59
N PRO A 103 -25.54 -9.25 -19.17
CA PRO A 103 -25.98 -9.80 -20.44
C PRO A 103 -24.98 -9.46 -21.55
N GLU A 104 -24.85 -10.35 -22.53
CA GLU A 104 -24.07 -10.04 -23.73
C GLU A 104 -24.66 -8.80 -24.43
N VAL A 105 -23.79 -7.84 -24.76
CA VAL A 105 -24.20 -6.65 -25.50
C VAL A 105 -24.62 -7.09 -26.91
N PRO A 106 -25.83 -6.77 -27.37
CA PRO A 106 -26.29 -7.11 -28.71
C PRO A 106 -25.33 -6.58 -29.78
N GLU A 107 -25.10 -7.35 -30.85
CA GLU A 107 -24.14 -7.01 -31.92
C GLU A 107 -24.39 -5.61 -32.52
N ALA A 108 -25.66 -5.20 -32.61
CA ALA A 108 -26.05 -3.88 -33.10
C ALA A 108 -25.60 -2.75 -32.17
N GLU A 109 -25.76 -2.93 -30.86
CA GLU A 109 -25.28 -1.96 -29.85
C GLU A 109 -23.76 -1.95 -29.79
N ARG A 110 -23.10 -3.12 -29.90
CA ARG A 110 -21.62 -3.18 -29.92
C ARG A 110 -21.06 -2.41 -31.11
N LYS A 111 -21.63 -2.59 -32.31
CA LYS A 111 -21.22 -1.83 -33.51
C LYS A 111 -21.49 -0.33 -33.39
N ALA A 112 -22.59 0.07 -32.78
CA ALA A 112 -22.89 1.47 -32.53
C ALA A 112 -21.89 2.11 -31.56
N ILE A 113 -21.53 1.39 -30.49
CA ILE A 113 -20.52 1.83 -29.51
C ILE A 113 -19.14 1.94 -30.20
N GLU A 114 -18.70 0.91 -30.93
CA GLU A 114 -17.42 0.91 -31.66
C GLU A 114 -17.34 2.06 -32.68
N HIS A 115 -18.42 2.31 -33.42
CA HIS A 115 -18.50 3.40 -34.38
C HIS A 115 -18.37 4.77 -33.70
N ASN A 116 -19.09 4.99 -32.60
CA ASN A 116 -19.05 6.26 -31.87
C ASN A 116 -17.68 6.51 -31.22
N VAL A 117 -17.02 5.48 -30.69
CA VAL A 117 -15.66 5.60 -30.15
C VAL A 117 -14.65 5.95 -31.25
N GLN A 118 -14.71 5.29 -32.41
CA GLN A 118 -13.82 5.62 -33.52
C GLN A 118 -14.07 7.02 -34.07
N LYS A 119 -15.32 7.44 -34.15
CA LYS A 119 -15.68 8.80 -34.59
C LYS A 119 -15.12 9.84 -33.64
N GLY A 120 -15.34 9.68 -32.33
CA GLY A 120 -14.81 10.59 -31.32
C GLY A 120 -13.28 10.66 -31.28
N MET A 121 -12.56 9.54 -31.46
CA MET A 121 -11.10 9.57 -31.55
C MET A 121 -10.59 10.32 -32.78
N ARG A 122 -11.25 10.19 -33.93
CA ARG A 122 -10.87 10.93 -35.14
C ARG A 122 -11.10 12.43 -34.99
N GLU A 123 -12.23 12.82 -34.40
CA GLU A 123 -12.56 14.23 -34.14
C GLU A 123 -11.54 14.89 -33.21
N ILE A 124 -11.13 14.22 -32.12
CA ILE A 124 -10.07 14.71 -31.23
C ILE A 124 -8.74 14.90 -31.97
N THR A 125 -8.36 13.95 -32.83
CA THR A 125 -7.10 14.03 -33.59
C THR A 125 -7.12 15.18 -34.61
N GLN A 126 -8.31 15.54 -35.09
CA GLN A 126 -8.53 16.59 -36.07
C GLN A 126 -8.54 17.98 -35.40
N ASP A 127 -9.18 18.09 -34.24
CA ASP A 127 -9.14 19.27 -33.38
C ASP A 127 -7.70 19.57 -32.89
N GLU A 128 -6.92 18.53 -32.57
CA GLU A 128 -5.50 18.67 -32.22
C GLU A 128 -4.63 19.13 -33.41
N ALA A 129 -4.96 18.74 -34.64
CA ALA A 129 -4.22 19.16 -35.84
C ALA A 129 -4.53 20.61 -36.25
N ASP A 130 -5.78 21.05 -36.07
CA ASP A 130 -6.23 22.42 -36.36
C ASP A 130 -5.69 23.44 -35.34
N GLN A 131 -5.26 23.00 -34.15
CA GLN A 131 -4.68 23.85 -33.10
C GLN A 131 -3.22 24.31 -33.40
N PHE A 132 -2.55 23.72 -34.40
CA PHE A 132 -1.17 24.07 -34.81
C PHE A 132 -1.08 24.77 -36.17
N MET A 133 -2.20 25.20 -36.75
CA MET A 133 -2.30 26.03 -37.96
C MET A 133 -2.59 27.50 -37.61
#